data_AF-A0A3N2H8K4-F1
#
_entry.id   AF-A0A3N2H8K4-F1
#
_cell.length_a   1.000
_cell.length_b   1.000
_cell.length_c   1.000
_cell.angle_alpha   90.00
_cell.angle_beta   90.00
_cell.angle_gamma   90.00
#
_symmetry.space_group_name_H-M   'P 1'
#
loop_
_entity.id
_entity.type
_entity.pdbx_description
1 polymer ?
#
loop_
_entity_poly.entity_id
_entity_poly.type
_entity_poly.pdbx_seq_one_letter_code
_entity_poly.pdbx_strand_id
1 'polypeptide(L)'
;MRLLRRAALFAVSVIMVLSTAVTPTAGAAPAIAAEPSAVPFSPDDDVTISEIAFVHTADGLRRAKEYVHSGDSCAFAFCTIQNSSGGRFYKVFKMSPSIYVCTTVRLSNFLGRWDTHNHSTDTAELQDQYFRTNSIFPPGRRDPARWDPIYFITFCP
;
A
#
# COMPACT_ATOMS: atom_id res chain seq x y z
N MET A 1 -67.86 46.12 50.48
CA MET A 1 -66.41 45.84 50.46
C MET A 1 -66.06 45.31 49.07
N ARG A 2 -65.54 46.14 48.16
CA ARG A 2 -64.12 46.19 47.72
C ARG A 2 -63.61 44.84 47.19
N LEU A 3 -63.48 44.72 45.85
CA LEU A 3 -62.20 44.66 45.09
C LEU A 3 -61.60 43.23 45.09
N LEU A 4 -61.09 42.60 44.03
CA LEU A 4 -60.36 43.08 42.85
C LEU A 4 -60.34 41.97 41.78
N ARG A 5 -60.48 42.38 40.52
CA ARG A 5 -60.15 41.59 39.32
C ARG A 5 -58.64 41.31 39.30
N ARG A 6 -58.21 40.07 39.05
CA ARG A 6 -56.82 39.76 38.66
C ARG A 6 -56.81 39.42 37.17
N ALA A 7 -56.29 40.36 36.38
CA ALA A 7 -55.91 40.12 34.98
C ALA A 7 -54.50 39.53 34.96
N ALA A 8 -54.31 38.42 34.25
CA ALA A 8 -53.01 37.84 33.99
C ALA A 8 -52.48 38.41 32.66
N LEU A 9 -51.33 39.10 32.71
CA LEU A 9 -50.56 39.46 31.53
C LEU A 9 -49.85 38.22 31.00
N PHE A 10 -50.04 37.90 29.72
CA PHE A 10 -49.19 36.96 28.98
C PHE A 10 -48.12 37.76 28.23
N ALA A 11 -46.85 37.53 28.55
CA ALA A 11 -45.71 38.05 27.80
C ALA A 11 -45.38 37.07 26.66
N VAL A 12 -45.36 37.57 25.43
CA VAL A 12 -44.95 36.81 24.24
C VAL A 12 -43.46 37.06 23.99
N SER A 13 -42.64 36.03 24.11
CA SER A 13 -41.22 36.07 23.72
C SER A 13 -41.08 35.73 22.24
N VAL A 14 -40.59 36.66 21.44
CA VAL A 14 -40.24 36.44 20.03
C VAL A 14 -38.83 35.82 19.98
N ILE A 15 -38.74 34.57 19.52
CA ILE A 15 -37.47 33.88 19.27
C ILE A 15 -36.97 34.29 17.88
N MET A 16 -35.85 35.02 17.83
CA MET A 16 -35.17 35.39 16.60
C MET A 16 -34.30 34.21 16.15
N VAL A 17 -34.70 33.50 15.09
CA VAL A 17 -33.93 32.39 14.52
C VAL A 17 -32.86 32.96 13.59
N LEU A 18 -31.61 32.98 14.07
CA LEU A 18 -30.45 33.33 13.28
C LEU A 18 -30.16 32.18 12.29
N SER A 19 -30.45 32.40 11.01
CA SER A 19 -30.16 31.42 9.95
C SER A 19 -28.67 31.50 9.61
N THR A 20 -27.86 30.60 10.16
CA THR A 20 -26.48 30.44 9.73
C THR A 20 -26.46 29.79 8.35
N ALA A 21 -26.06 30.56 7.34
CA ALA A 21 -25.78 30.04 6.02
C ALA A 21 -24.61 29.04 6.13
N VAL A 22 -24.91 27.75 6.04
CA VAL A 22 -23.91 26.69 5.95
C VAL A 22 -23.35 26.73 4.54
N THR A 23 -22.15 27.28 4.37
CA THR A 23 -21.41 27.17 3.12
C THR A 23 -21.10 25.69 2.88
N PRO A 24 -21.58 25.08 1.78
CA PRO A 24 -21.20 23.70 1.48
C PRO A 24 -19.69 23.69 1.21
N THR A 25 -18.95 23.06 2.11
CA THR A 25 -17.56 22.68 1.86
C THR A 25 -17.59 21.72 0.66
N ALA A 26 -17.10 22.17 -0.49
CA ALA A 26 -16.80 21.28 -1.60
C ALA A 26 -15.89 20.18 -1.05
N GLY A 27 -16.43 18.97 -0.93
CA GLY A 27 -15.71 17.84 -0.34
C GLY A 27 -14.39 17.68 -1.07
N ALA A 28 -13.28 17.68 -0.32
CA ALA A 28 -11.97 17.37 -0.86
C ALA A 28 -12.09 16.05 -1.63
N ALA A 29 -11.71 16.04 -2.91
CA ALA A 29 -11.66 14.82 -3.67
C ALA A 29 -10.79 13.83 -2.88
N PRO A 30 -11.25 12.58 -2.67
CA PRO A 30 -10.48 11.61 -1.92
C PRO A 30 -9.11 11.47 -2.60
N ALA A 31 -8.03 11.68 -1.82
CA ALA A 31 -6.68 11.47 -2.31
C ALA A 31 -6.56 10.01 -2.73
N ILE A 32 -6.44 9.77 -4.03
CA ILE A 32 -6.17 8.44 -4.57
C ILE A 32 -4.75 8.10 -4.10
N ALA A 33 -4.58 6.98 -3.41
CA ALA A 33 -3.25 6.53 -2.97
C ALA A 33 -2.28 6.48 -4.18
N ALA A 34 -0.98 6.67 -3.99
CA ALA A 34 -0.06 6.46 -5.10
C ALA A 34 0.07 4.95 -5.42
N GLU A 35 0.28 4.60 -6.68
CA GLU A 35 0.49 3.20 -7.09
C GLU A 35 1.77 2.64 -6.43
N PRO A 36 1.79 1.34 -6.05
CA PRO A 36 3.03 0.68 -5.70
C PRO A 36 3.97 0.69 -6.90
N SER A 37 5.25 0.95 -6.68
CA SER A 37 6.27 0.89 -7.71
C SER A 37 7.59 0.36 -7.18
N ALA A 38 8.35 -0.27 -8.06
CA ALA A 38 9.69 -0.77 -7.83
C ALA A 38 10.58 -0.30 -8.98
N VAL A 39 11.73 0.29 -8.66
CA VAL A 39 12.69 0.80 -9.63
C VAL A 39 14.11 0.49 -9.17
N PRO A 40 15.09 0.35 -10.07
CA PRO A 40 16.50 0.32 -9.67
C PRO A 40 16.84 1.56 -8.84
N PHE A 41 17.64 1.40 -7.78
CA PHE A 41 18.04 2.53 -6.93
C PHE A 41 19.06 3.42 -7.65
N SER A 42 20.03 2.81 -8.32
CA SER A 42 21.03 3.42 -9.18
C SER A 42 20.85 2.95 -10.64
N PRO A 43 21.22 3.75 -11.65
CA PRO A 43 21.29 3.27 -13.05
C PRO A 43 22.29 2.12 -13.24
N ASP A 44 23.26 1.96 -12.35
CA ASP A 44 24.26 0.89 -12.40
C ASP A 44 23.77 -0.41 -11.74
N ASP A 45 22.60 -0.40 -11.08
CA ASP A 45 22.00 -1.61 -10.51
C ASP A 45 21.45 -2.50 -11.63
N ASP A 46 22.12 -3.62 -11.88
CA ASP A 46 21.73 -4.62 -12.88
C ASP A 46 20.58 -5.50 -12.35
N VAL A 47 19.36 -4.94 -12.37
CA VAL A 47 18.14 -5.63 -11.96
C VAL A 47 17.02 -5.42 -12.98
N THR A 48 16.47 -6.52 -13.47
CA THR A 48 15.28 -6.48 -14.32
C THR A 48 14.03 -6.51 -13.45
N ILE A 49 13.18 -5.50 -13.58
CA ILE A 49 11.91 -5.39 -12.85
C ILE A 49 10.75 -5.48 -13.85
N SER A 50 9.79 -6.34 -13.56
CA SER A 50 8.55 -6.44 -14.32
C SER A 50 7.35 -6.58 -13.38
N GLU A 51 6.17 -6.21 -13.86
CA GLU A 51 4.92 -6.38 -13.12
C GLU A 51 3.84 -7.05 -13.96
N ILE A 52 2.97 -7.81 -13.30
CA ILE A 52 1.75 -8.38 -13.89
C ILE A 52 0.57 -8.13 -12.95
N ALA A 53 -0.58 -7.78 -13.52
CA ALA A 53 -1.78 -7.43 -12.76
C ALA A 53 -2.87 -8.51 -12.85
N PHE A 54 -3.50 -8.78 -11.71
CA PHE A 54 -4.66 -9.67 -11.58
C PHE A 54 -5.84 -8.87 -11.02
N VAL A 55 -7.05 -9.10 -11.52
CA VAL A 55 -8.24 -8.38 -11.07
C VAL A 55 -8.46 -8.59 -9.56
N HIS A 56 -8.79 -7.54 -8.82
CA HIS A 56 -8.97 -7.60 -7.36
C HIS A 56 -10.25 -8.36 -6.95
N THR A 57 -10.15 -9.68 -7.02
CA THR A 57 -11.18 -10.69 -6.68
C THR A 57 -10.52 -11.86 -5.95
N ALA A 58 -11.30 -12.74 -5.32
CA ALA A 58 -10.75 -13.93 -4.68
C ALA A 58 -9.95 -14.82 -5.65
N ASP A 59 -10.44 -15.00 -6.88
CA ASP A 59 -9.72 -15.75 -7.91
C ASP A 59 -8.44 -15.05 -8.38
N GLY A 60 -8.50 -13.73 -8.56
CA GLY A 60 -7.31 -12.95 -8.90
C GLY A 60 -6.22 -13.02 -7.84
N LEU A 61 -6.60 -12.99 -6.55
CA LEU A 61 -5.65 -13.19 -5.45
C LEU A 61 -5.03 -14.59 -5.49
N ARG A 62 -5.86 -15.63 -5.69
CA ARG A 62 -5.39 -17.02 -5.81
C ARG A 62 -4.35 -17.13 -6.94
N ARG A 63 -4.65 -16.58 -8.12
CA ARG A 63 -3.76 -16.59 -9.28
C ARG A 63 -2.48 -15.78 -9.04
N ALA A 64 -2.57 -14.63 -8.38
CA ALA A 64 -1.40 -13.84 -8.01
C ALA A 64 -0.46 -14.60 -7.07
N LYS A 65 -1.01 -15.31 -6.07
CA LYS A 65 -0.25 -16.19 -5.16
C LYS A 65 0.38 -17.37 -5.89
N GLU A 66 -0.37 -18.01 -6.79
CA GLU A 66 0.16 -19.07 -7.65
C GLU A 66 1.33 -18.56 -8.50
N TYR A 67 1.23 -17.35 -9.05
CA TYR A 67 2.29 -16.74 -9.83
C TYR A 67 3.56 -16.50 -9.00
N VAL A 68 3.44 -15.93 -7.80
CA VAL A 68 4.59 -15.71 -6.88
C VAL A 68 5.31 -17.03 -6.56
N HIS A 69 4.55 -18.12 -6.42
CA HIS A 69 5.11 -19.39 -5.99
C HIS A 69 5.45 -20.37 -7.12
N SER A 70 5.07 -20.06 -8.36
CA SER A 70 5.41 -20.85 -9.53
C SER A 70 6.85 -20.57 -9.96
N GLY A 71 7.68 -21.62 -10.02
CA GLY A 71 9.04 -21.55 -10.55
C GLY A 71 9.09 -21.15 -12.03
N ASP A 72 8.07 -21.45 -12.83
CA ASP A 72 8.05 -21.06 -14.25
C ASP A 72 7.70 -19.56 -14.42
N SER A 73 6.77 -19.06 -13.61
CA SER A 73 6.26 -17.69 -13.74
C SER A 73 7.17 -16.67 -13.03
N CYS A 74 7.52 -16.97 -11.77
CA CYS A 74 8.46 -16.15 -11.02
C CYS A 74 9.92 -16.40 -11.45
N ALA A 75 10.25 -17.56 -12.05
CA ALA A 75 11.60 -17.89 -12.54
C ALA A 75 12.68 -17.63 -11.48
N PHE A 76 13.93 -17.39 -11.89
CA PHE A 76 15.07 -17.09 -11.00
C PHE A 76 15.02 -15.70 -10.36
N ALA A 77 13.84 -15.26 -9.90
CA ALA A 77 13.60 -13.90 -9.41
C ALA A 77 13.03 -13.89 -7.99
N PHE A 78 13.06 -12.73 -7.37
CA PHE A 78 12.28 -12.44 -6.18
C PHE A 78 10.91 -11.90 -6.59
N CYS A 79 9.84 -12.51 -6.10
CA CYS A 79 8.47 -12.06 -6.37
C CYS A 79 7.67 -11.74 -5.12
N THR A 80 6.81 -10.73 -5.23
CA THR A 80 5.87 -10.31 -4.18
C THR A 80 4.59 -9.72 -4.77
N ILE A 81 3.48 -9.78 -4.02
CA ILE A 81 2.19 -9.17 -4.36
C ILE A 81 2.05 -7.80 -3.68
N GLN A 82 1.42 -6.85 -4.35
CA GLN A 82 0.89 -5.62 -3.77
C GLN A 82 -0.51 -5.31 -4.30
N ASN A 83 -1.29 -4.54 -3.54
CA ASN A 83 -2.51 -3.94 -4.07
C ASN A 83 -2.18 -2.72 -4.93
N SER A 84 -2.82 -2.59 -6.08
CA SER A 84 -2.82 -1.34 -6.84
C SER A 84 -3.44 -0.21 -6.01
N SER A 85 -3.15 1.02 -6.39
CA SER A 85 -3.95 2.12 -5.90
C SER A 85 -5.41 1.95 -6.30
N GLY A 86 -6.31 2.36 -5.42
CA GLY A 86 -7.76 2.21 -5.59
C GLY A 86 -8.26 0.77 -5.51
N GLY A 87 -7.42 -0.21 -5.18
CA GLY A 87 -7.83 -1.60 -4.91
C GLY A 87 -8.44 -2.32 -6.11
N ARG A 88 -8.00 -1.98 -7.33
CA ARG A 88 -8.55 -2.55 -8.58
C ARG A 88 -7.84 -3.82 -9.01
N PHE A 89 -6.54 -3.94 -8.68
CA PHE A 89 -5.72 -5.09 -9.05
C PHE A 89 -4.81 -5.54 -7.91
N TYR A 90 -4.46 -6.83 -7.93
CA TYR A 90 -3.24 -7.34 -7.31
C TYR A 90 -2.11 -7.27 -8.33
N LYS A 91 -1.04 -6.55 -8.03
CA LYS A 91 0.18 -6.49 -8.84
C LYS A 91 1.20 -7.45 -8.26
N VAL A 92 1.70 -8.36 -9.08
CA VAL A 92 2.89 -9.16 -8.74
C VAL A 92 4.10 -8.45 -9.34
N PHE A 93 5.05 -8.09 -8.48
CA PHE A 93 6.35 -7.57 -8.87
C PHE A 93 7.33 -8.73 -8.96
N LYS A 94 8.09 -8.78 -10.05
CA LYS A 94 9.16 -9.76 -10.30
C LYS A 94 10.47 -9.00 -10.48
N MET A 95 11.42 -9.23 -9.57
CA MET A 95 12.72 -8.56 -9.52
C MET A 95 13.81 -9.61 -9.74
N SER A 96 14.47 -9.54 -10.89
CA SER A 96 15.51 -10.50 -11.30
C SER A 96 16.87 -9.81 -11.19
N PRO A 97 17.59 -9.97 -10.07
CA PRO A 97 18.91 -9.37 -9.87
C PRO A 97 19.99 -10.08 -10.68
N SER A 98 21.11 -9.39 -10.89
CA SER A 98 22.34 -9.94 -11.44
C SER A 98 23.12 -10.75 -10.41
N ILE A 99 23.62 -11.92 -10.81
CA ILE A 99 24.29 -12.88 -9.91
C ILE A 99 25.75 -12.51 -9.54
N TYR A 100 26.27 -11.37 -10.02
CA TYR A 100 27.70 -11.05 -9.90
C TYR A 100 28.00 -9.91 -8.92
N VAL A 101 27.03 -9.05 -8.65
CA VAL A 101 27.20 -7.86 -7.83
C VAL A 101 25.95 -7.63 -7.01
N CYS A 102 26.09 -6.99 -5.85
CA CYS A 102 24.91 -6.58 -5.11
C CYS A 102 24.13 -5.53 -5.90
N THR A 103 22.81 -5.66 -5.96
CA THR A 103 21.93 -4.72 -6.66
C THR A 103 20.80 -4.28 -5.74
N THR A 104 20.40 -3.01 -5.85
CA THR A 104 19.37 -2.44 -4.99
C THR A 104 18.14 -1.99 -5.77
N VAL A 105 16.97 -2.41 -5.30
CA VAL A 105 15.66 -1.94 -5.78
C VAL A 105 15.06 -1.00 -4.75
N ARG A 106 14.67 0.19 -5.19
CA ARG A 106 13.86 1.13 -4.39
C ARG A 106 12.37 0.86 -4.59
N LEU A 107 11.64 0.78 -3.50
CA LEU A 107 10.21 0.59 -3.45
C LEU A 107 9.48 1.89 -3.10
N SER A 108 8.25 2.03 -3.55
CA SER A 108 7.36 3.13 -3.15
C SER A 108 5.94 2.63 -3.02
N ASN A 109 5.24 3.05 -1.96
CA ASN A 109 3.84 2.69 -1.65
C ASN A 109 3.58 1.17 -1.49
N PHE A 110 4.61 0.40 -1.11
CA PHE A 110 4.46 -1.00 -0.72
C PHE A 110 3.96 -1.04 0.73
N LEU A 111 2.86 -1.74 0.98
CA LEU A 111 2.18 -1.70 2.28
C LEU A 111 1.55 -3.06 2.61
N GLY A 112 1.43 -3.34 3.91
CA GLY A 112 0.73 -4.52 4.41
C GLY A 112 1.58 -5.79 4.42
N ARG A 113 0.91 -6.94 4.56
CA ARG A 113 1.54 -8.26 4.64
C ARG A 113 1.14 -9.10 3.44
N TRP A 114 2.12 -9.50 2.63
CA TRP A 114 1.88 -10.19 1.35
C TRP A 114 2.79 -11.38 1.17
N ASP A 115 2.32 -12.35 0.39
CA ASP A 115 3.10 -13.53 0.02
C ASP A 115 4.29 -13.13 -0.85
N THR A 116 5.44 -13.70 -0.51
CA THR A 116 6.73 -13.44 -1.15
C THR A 116 7.43 -14.77 -1.39
N HIS A 117 8.22 -14.85 -2.47
CA HIS A 117 9.11 -15.97 -2.71
C HIS A 117 10.40 -15.47 -3.37
N ASN A 118 11.54 -15.84 -2.80
CA ASN A 118 12.82 -15.67 -3.45
C ASN A 118 13.19 -16.94 -4.22
N HIS A 119 13.03 -16.95 -5.54
CA HIS A 119 13.50 -18.03 -6.41
C HIS A 119 14.86 -17.69 -7.05
N SER A 120 15.43 -16.51 -6.80
CA SER A 120 16.77 -16.18 -7.28
C SER A 120 17.84 -16.96 -6.50
N THR A 121 19.06 -16.95 -7.02
CA THR A 121 20.25 -17.49 -6.33
C THR A 121 20.81 -16.55 -5.28
N ASP A 122 20.35 -15.30 -5.25
CA ASP A 122 20.88 -14.26 -4.39
C ASP A 122 20.04 -14.14 -3.12
N THR A 123 20.65 -13.68 -2.03
CA THR A 123 19.92 -13.32 -0.83
C THR A 123 19.26 -11.95 -1.00
N ALA A 124 17.96 -11.85 -0.71
CA ALA A 124 17.22 -10.59 -0.72
C ALA A 124 17.08 -10.01 0.69
N GLU A 125 17.68 -8.85 0.93
CA GLU A 125 17.57 -8.09 2.18
C GLU A 125 16.53 -6.99 2.05
N LEU A 126 15.46 -7.08 2.85
CA LEU A 126 14.39 -6.08 2.89
C LEU A 126 14.76 -5.02 3.94
N GLN A 127 14.90 -3.78 3.51
CA GLN A 127 15.52 -2.71 4.29
C GLN A 127 14.58 -1.50 4.47
N ASP A 128 14.75 -0.80 5.58
CA ASP A 128 14.06 0.47 5.85
C ASP A 128 14.67 1.66 5.11
N GLN A 129 14.12 2.86 5.31
CA GLN A 129 14.60 4.11 4.69
C GLN A 129 16.06 4.48 5.03
N TYR A 130 16.67 3.83 6.04
CA TYR A 130 18.05 4.04 6.45
C TYR A 130 18.96 2.86 6.06
N PHE A 131 18.51 2.00 5.13
CA PHE A 131 19.22 0.78 4.70
C PHE A 131 19.45 -0.24 5.82
N ARG A 132 18.66 -0.21 6.90
CA ARG A 132 18.76 -1.22 7.95
C ARG A 132 17.90 -2.43 7.57
N THR A 133 18.51 -3.61 7.62
CA THR A 133 17.84 -4.87 7.27
C THR A 133 16.79 -5.23 8.31
N ASN A 134 15.54 -5.30 7.87
CA ASN A 134 14.39 -5.73 8.66
C ASN A 134 14.15 -7.24 8.51
N SER A 135 14.43 -7.80 7.34
CA SER A 135 14.18 -9.21 7.03
C SER A 135 15.09 -9.69 5.91
N ILE A 136 15.44 -10.97 5.94
CA ILE A 136 16.33 -11.60 4.96
C ILE A 136 15.61 -12.78 4.32
N PHE A 137 15.64 -12.83 2.99
CA PHE A 137 15.09 -13.91 2.19
C PHE A 137 16.22 -14.61 1.43
N PRO A 138 16.85 -15.65 2.01
CA PRO A 138 17.80 -16.48 1.27
C PRO A 138 17.14 -17.17 0.07
N PRO A 139 17.93 -17.72 -0.87
CA PRO A 139 17.44 -18.48 -2.00
C PRO A 139 16.45 -19.58 -1.60
N GLY A 140 15.32 -19.66 -2.30
CA GLY A 140 14.23 -20.61 -2.06
C GLY A 140 13.30 -20.25 -0.91
N ARG A 141 13.52 -19.15 -0.18
CA ARG A 141 12.65 -18.79 0.95
C ARG A 141 11.27 -18.34 0.47
N ARG A 142 10.24 -18.94 1.05
CA ARG A 142 8.82 -18.70 0.74
C ARG A 142 8.05 -18.33 2.01
N ASP A 143 7.93 -17.04 2.30
CA ASP A 143 7.22 -16.52 3.48
C ASP A 143 6.49 -15.21 3.18
N PRO A 144 5.40 -14.88 3.88
CA PRO A 144 4.81 -13.55 3.79
C PRO A 144 5.73 -12.48 4.41
N ALA A 145 6.02 -11.41 3.68
CA ALA A 145 6.76 -10.26 4.19
C ALA A 145 5.83 -9.14 4.68
N ARG A 146 6.26 -8.40 5.70
CA ARG A 146 5.64 -7.12 6.10
C ARG A 146 6.35 -6.00 5.38
N TRP A 147 5.63 -5.30 4.51
CA TRP A 147 6.20 -4.33 3.57
C TRP A 147 6.24 -2.89 4.11
N ASP A 148 5.64 -2.65 5.27
CA ASP A 148 5.74 -1.38 5.99
C ASP A 148 6.65 -1.59 7.22
N PRO A 149 7.81 -0.90 7.35
CA PRO A 149 8.35 0.17 6.49
C PRO A 149 9.53 -0.30 5.62
N ILE A 150 9.28 -1.06 4.54
CA ILE A 150 10.32 -1.49 3.59
C ILE A 150 10.42 -0.50 2.43
N TYR A 151 11.61 0.07 2.24
CA TYR A 151 11.90 1.06 1.20
C TYR A 151 12.87 0.53 0.16
N PHE A 152 13.72 -0.43 0.53
CA PHE A 152 14.71 -1.00 -0.37
C PHE A 152 14.72 -2.52 -0.27
N ILE A 153 15.09 -3.16 -1.37
CA ILE A 153 15.51 -4.56 -1.40
C ILE A 153 16.90 -4.60 -1.98
N THR A 154 17.87 -5.09 -1.22
CA THR A 154 19.23 -5.32 -1.71
C THR A 154 19.40 -6.81 -1.97
N PHE A 155 19.78 -7.18 -3.19
CA PHE A 155 20.11 -8.55 -3.57
C PHE A 155 21.62 -8.71 -3.57
N CYS A 156 22.15 -9.73 -2.90
CA CYS A 156 23.57 -10.04 -2.89
C CYS A 156 23.79 -11.55 -3.10
N PRO A 157 24.79 -11.96 -3.90
CA PRO A 157 25.15 -13.36 -4.12
C PRO A 157 25.52 -14.13 -2.83
#